data_AF-A0A962B7I0-F1
#
_entry.id   AF-A0A962B7I0-F1
#
_cell.length_a   1.000
_cell.length_b   1.000
_cell.length_c   1.000
_cell.angle_alpha   90.00
_cell.angle_beta   90.00
_cell.angle_gamma   90.00
#
_symmetry.space_group_name_H-M   'P 1'
#
loop_
_entity.id
_entity.type
_entity.pdbx_description
1 polymer ?
#
loop_
_entity_poly.entity_id
_entity_poly.type
_entity_poly.pdbx_seq_one_letter_code
_entity_poly.pdbx_strand_id
1 'polypeptide(L)'
;MSRHDLDPEAGPVAGSSECFPRASRVRAKADFGLCFAARRRVGGAHLLLQWRPVADARHGRLGLAIGRKVDVRAVGRNRLKRLAREMFRRHAIRRLPVDIVVTARHTARTARVQDLMHELNTLFDRIAGALPRSAPQGTMRGAPAQPEASAGGEADAAPSPSRIS
;
A
#
# COMPACT_ATOMS: atom_id res chain seq x y z
N MET A 1 -38.45 37.34 0.69
CA MET A 1 -37.05 37.22 1.14
C MET A 1 -37.04 36.59 2.52
N SER A 2 -36.01 35.81 2.83
CA SER A 2 -35.75 35.14 4.12
C SER A 2 -36.50 33.83 4.37
N ARG A 3 -36.05 32.77 3.69
CA ARG A 3 -36.19 31.40 4.22
C ARG A 3 -34.94 31.11 5.03
N HIS A 4 -35.18 30.76 6.28
CA HIS A 4 -34.21 30.35 7.27
C HIS A 4 -33.22 29.33 6.70
N ASP A 5 -31.95 29.68 6.86
CA ASP A 5 -30.81 28.77 6.96
C ASP A 5 -31.13 27.69 8.00
N LEU A 6 -31.26 26.44 7.56
CA LEU A 6 -31.16 25.27 8.42
C LEU A 6 -30.05 24.39 7.85
N ASP A 7 -28.88 24.48 8.46
CA ASP A 7 -27.83 23.46 8.42
C ASP A 7 -28.39 22.11 8.91
N PRO A 8 -28.26 21.03 8.14
CA PRO A 8 -28.18 19.71 8.71
C PRO A 8 -26.71 19.39 9.03
N GLU A 9 -26.35 19.57 10.30
CA GLU A 9 -25.14 19.03 10.93
C GLU A 9 -25.24 17.49 10.96
N ALA A 10 -25.08 16.88 9.79
CA ALA A 10 -24.99 15.43 9.65
C ALA A 10 -23.54 15.03 9.97
N GLY A 11 -23.28 14.86 11.26
CA GLY A 11 -22.06 14.20 11.74
C GLY A 11 -21.81 12.88 10.98
N PRO A 12 -20.55 12.54 10.69
CA PRO A 12 -20.23 11.36 9.90
C PRO A 12 -20.62 10.10 10.67
N VAL A 13 -21.75 9.51 10.30
CA VAL A 13 -22.16 8.16 10.68
C VAL A 13 -21.03 7.19 10.30
N ALA A 14 -20.35 6.64 11.30
CA ALA A 14 -19.33 5.63 11.17
C ALA A 14 -19.95 4.31 10.70
N GLY A 15 -20.25 4.24 9.40
CA GLY A 15 -20.49 2.97 8.72
C GLY A 15 -19.18 2.20 8.65
N SER A 16 -19.03 1.19 9.49
CA SER A 16 -17.99 0.16 9.45
C SER A 16 -18.10 -0.65 8.15
N SER A 17 -17.69 -0.01 7.05
CA SER A 17 -17.54 -0.65 5.76
C SER A 17 -16.15 -1.27 5.71
N GLU A 18 -16.08 -2.60 5.72
CA GLU A 18 -14.87 -3.39 5.41
C GLU A 18 -14.44 -3.24 3.93
N CYS A 19 -14.40 -2.01 3.44
CA CYS A 19 -14.06 -1.65 2.09
C CYS A 19 -12.53 -1.68 1.93
N PHE A 20 -12.06 -2.55 1.03
CA PHE A 20 -10.65 -2.66 0.67
C PHE A 20 -10.11 -1.28 0.24
N PRO A 21 -9.25 -0.63 1.06
CA PRO A 21 -8.96 0.79 0.91
C PRO A 21 -8.25 1.07 -0.41
N ARG A 22 -8.48 2.28 -0.97
CA ARG A 22 -7.91 2.70 -2.26
C ARG A 22 -6.38 2.58 -2.29
N ALA A 23 -5.73 2.79 -1.14
CA ALA A 23 -4.29 2.69 -0.95
C ALA A 23 -3.72 1.26 -1.11
N SER A 24 -4.55 0.22 -0.94
CA SER A 24 -4.14 -1.18 -1.09
C SER A 24 -4.34 -1.73 -2.50
N ARG A 25 -4.67 -0.88 -3.47
CA ARG A 25 -4.94 -1.27 -4.86
C ARG A 25 -3.86 -0.72 -5.78
N VAL A 26 -3.26 -1.60 -6.58
CA VAL A 26 -2.51 -1.19 -7.76
C VAL A 26 -3.53 -0.71 -8.80
N ARG A 27 -3.66 0.61 -8.97
CA ARG A 27 -4.66 1.22 -9.88
C ARG A 27 -4.04 1.84 -11.11
N ALA A 28 -2.82 2.38 -11.01
CA ALA A 28 -2.21 3.08 -12.13
C ALA A 28 -1.67 2.08 -13.16
N LYS A 29 -1.90 2.37 -14.44
CA LYS A 29 -1.32 1.61 -15.56
C LYS A 29 0.21 1.56 -15.46
N ALA A 30 0.82 2.64 -14.97
CA ALA A 30 2.25 2.72 -14.67
C ALA A 30 2.69 1.68 -13.63
N ASP A 31 1.96 1.54 -12.51
CA ASP A 31 2.27 0.56 -11.47
C ASP A 31 2.16 -0.88 -11.98
N PHE A 32 1.14 -1.18 -12.78
CA PHE A 32 1.04 -2.46 -13.47
C PHE A 32 2.27 -2.71 -14.35
N GLY A 33 2.66 -1.73 -15.18
CA GLY A 33 3.84 -1.80 -16.03
C GLY A 33 5.13 -2.06 -15.24
N LEU A 34 5.29 -1.43 -14.08
CA LEU A 34 6.45 -1.62 -13.21
C LEU A 34 6.48 -3.03 -12.58
N CYS A 35 5.34 -3.59 -12.18
CA CYS A 35 5.27 -4.99 -11.73
C CYS A 35 5.58 -5.97 -12.86
N PHE A 36 5.11 -5.70 -14.08
CA PHE A 36 5.47 -6.50 -15.26
C PHE A 36 6.97 -6.39 -15.60
N ALA A 37 7.55 -5.20 -15.45
CA ALA A 37 8.97 -4.93 -15.73
C ALA A 37 9.93 -5.50 -14.66
N ALA A 38 9.48 -5.65 -13.41
CA ALA A 38 10.28 -6.17 -12.31
C ALA A 38 10.80 -7.61 -12.52
N ARG A 39 10.26 -8.35 -13.51
CA ARG A 39 10.58 -9.75 -13.88
C ARG A 39 10.50 -10.79 -12.75
N ARG A 40 10.19 -10.40 -11.52
CA ARG A 40 9.95 -11.26 -10.37
C ARG A 40 8.54 -11.83 -10.45
N ARG A 41 8.47 -13.15 -10.69
CA ARG A 41 7.22 -13.88 -10.86
C ARG A 41 7.28 -15.22 -10.15
N VAL A 42 6.17 -15.60 -9.53
CA VAL A 42 5.94 -16.94 -9.01
C VAL A 42 4.66 -17.45 -9.67
N GLY A 43 4.74 -18.63 -10.27
CA GLY A 43 3.61 -19.24 -10.96
C GLY A 43 3.32 -20.61 -10.39
N GLY A 44 2.04 -20.98 -10.42
CA GLY A 44 1.60 -22.35 -10.28
C GLY A 44 0.84 -22.81 -11.53
N ALA A 45 0.01 -23.84 -11.37
CA ALA A 45 -0.74 -24.46 -12.45
C ALA A 45 -1.84 -23.53 -13.02
N HIS A 46 -2.50 -22.75 -12.16
CA HIS A 46 -3.66 -21.94 -12.52
C HIS A 46 -3.40 -20.44 -12.43
N LEU A 47 -2.41 -20.02 -11.64
CA LEU A 47 -2.18 -18.63 -11.29
C LEU A 47 -0.72 -18.22 -11.51
N LEU A 48 -0.54 -16.96 -11.89
CA LEU A 48 0.77 -16.33 -12.01
C LEU A 48 0.75 -15.02 -11.22
N LEU A 49 1.60 -14.93 -10.21
CA LEU A 49 1.78 -13.72 -9.42
C LEU A 49 3.08 -13.04 -9.84
N GLN A 50 2.97 -11.79 -10.23
CA GLN A 50 4.12 -10.90 -10.41
C GLN A 50 4.19 -9.96 -9.22
N TRP A 51 5.40 -9.71 -8.73
CA TRP A 51 5.55 -8.92 -7.52
C TRP A 51 6.78 -8.03 -7.57
N ARG A 52 6.75 -6.96 -6.79
CA ARG A 52 7.86 -6.03 -6.64
C ARG A 52 7.86 -5.45 -5.23
N PRO A 53 9.00 -5.43 -4.52
CA PRO A 53 9.10 -4.73 -3.25
C PRO A 53 9.02 -3.21 -3.47
N VAL A 54 8.35 -2.50 -2.56
CA VAL A 54 8.19 -1.04 -2.61
C VAL A 54 8.58 -0.46 -1.27
N ALA A 55 9.81 0.06 -1.16
CA ALA A 55 10.40 0.47 0.11
C ALA A 55 9.52 1.44 0.93
N ASP A 56 8.86 2.39 0.27
CA ASP A 56 8.04 3.42 0.94
C ASP A 56 6.56 3.01 1.17
N ALA A 57 6.18 1.77 0.84
CA ALA A 57 4.81 1.32 0.99
C ALA A 57 4.53 0.87 2.44
N ARG A 58 3.57 1.50 3.10
CA ARG A 58 3.12 1.08 4.44
C ARG A 58 2.34 -0.23 4.46
N HIS A 59 1.80 -0.65 3.31
CA HIS A 59 0.97 -1.84 3.17
C HIS A 59 1.15 -2.45 1.78
N GLY A 60 0.87 -3.75 1.67
CA GLY A 60 0.88 -4.46 0.41
C GLY A 60 -0.24 -3.99 -0.50
N ARG A 61 0.04 -3.87 -1.79
CA ARG A 61 -0.95 -3.52 -2.81
C ARG A 61 -1.25 -4.71 -3.70
N LEU A 62 -2.53 -4.96 -3.95
CA LEU A 62 -2.99 -6.03 -4.83
C LEU A 62 -3.54 -5.45 -6.14
N GLY A 63 -2.95 -5.89 -7.25
CA GLY A 63 -3.46 -5.78 -8.61
C GLY A 63 -4.08 -7.10 -9.06
N LEU A 64 -5.18 -7.03 -9.83
CA LEU A 64 -5.84 -8.20 -10.39
C LEU A 64 -5.92 -8.07 -11.90
N ALA A 65 -5.14 -8.85 -12.62
CA ALA A 65 -5.12 -8.95 -14.06
C ALA A 65 -5.97 -10.15 -14.54
N ILE A 66 -7.26 -10.13 -14.20
CA ILE A 66 -8.22 -11.19 -14.59
C ILE A 66 -9.14 -10.63 -15.69
N GLY A 67 -8.71 -10.83 -16.94
CA GLY A 67 -9.41 -10.36 -18.14
C GLY A 67 -10.33 -11.41 -18.78
N ARG A 68 -10.96 -11.04 -19.90
CA ARG A 68 -11.81 -11.92 -20.71
C ARG A 68 -11.07 -13.17 -21.23
N LYS A 69 -9.74 -13.13 -21.31
CA LYS A 69 -8.86 -14.25 -21.68
C LYS A 69 -8.98 -15.47 -20.75
N VAL A 70 -9.44 -15.27 -19.51
CA VAL A 70 -9.55 -16.33 -18.50
C VAL A 70 -10.92 -16.99 -18.51
N ASP A 71 -11.96 -16.16 -18.55
CA ASP A 71 -13.34 -16.62 -18.69
C ASP A 71 -14.13 -15.55 -19.45
N VAL A 72 -14.90 -15.99 -20.44
CA VAL A 72 -15.82 -15.14 -21.20
C VAL A 72 -16.94 -14.66 -20.27
N ARG A 73 -17.38 -15.49 -19.31
CA ARG A 73 -18.44 -15.16 -18.36
C ARG A 73 -17.91 -14.19 -17.29
N ALA A 74 -18.66 -13.12 -17.04
CA ALA A 74 -18.34 -12.15 -16.00
C ALA A 74 -18.36 -12.77 -14.60
N VAL A 75 -19.23 -13.75 -14.37
CA VAL A 75 -19.40 -14.44 -13.08
C VAL A 75 -18.12 -15.17 -12.68
N GLY A 76 -17.50 -15.93 -13.59
CA GLY A 76 -16.25 -16.64 -13.31
C GLY A 76 -15.09 -15.68 -12.99
N ARG A 77 -14.91 -14.63 -13.79
CA ARG A 77 -13.91 -13.58 -13.52
C ARG A 77 -14.15 -12.88 -12.19
N ASN A 78 -15.41 -12.59 -11.85
CA ASN A 78 -15.77 -11.92 -10.61
C ASN A 78 -15.54 -12.83 -9.40
N ARG A 79 -15.81 -14.14 -9.53
CA ARG A 79 -15.49 -15.13 -8.50
C ARG A 79 -13.98 -15.19 -8.24
N LEU A 80 -13.15 -15.29 -9.27
CA LEU A 80 -11.69 -15.29 -9.10
C LEU A 80 -11.19 -13.98 -8.46
N LYS A 81 -11.71 -12.84 -8.90
CA LYS A 81 -11.37 -11.53 -8.30
C LYS A 81 -11.79 -11.45 -6.83
N ARG A 82 -12.94 -12.02 -6.46
CA ARG A 82 -13.41 -12.07 -5.07
C ARG A 82 -12.49 -12.96 -4.22
N LEU A 83 -12.21 -14.16 -4.70
CA LEU A 83 -11.36 -15.14 -4.01
C LEU A 83 -9.95 -14.58 -3.78
N ALA A 84 -9.31 -14.02 -4.82
CA ALA A 84 -7.98 -13.43 -4.70
C ALA A 84 -7.93 -12.26 -3.69
N ARG A 85 -8.97 -11.41 -3.64
CA ARG A 85 -9.05 -10.34 -2.65
C ARG A 85 -9.22 -10.88 -1.24
N GLU A 86 -10.04 -11.91 -1.07
CA GLU A 86 -10.30 -12.49 0.24
C GLU A 86 -9.05 -13.17 0.81
N MET A 87 -8.34 -13.94 -0.02
CA MET A 87 -7.08 -14.55 0.36
C MET A 87 -6.03 -13.50 0.70
N PHE A 88 -5.88 -12.46 -0.13
CA PHE A 88 -4.96 -11.36 0.18
C PHE A 88 -5.36 -10.64 1.47
N ARG A 89 -6.66 -10.42 1.71
CA ARG A 89 -7.16 -9.78 2.92
C ARG A 89 -6.80 -10.60 4.16
N ARG A 90 -6.92 -11.92 4.12
CA ARG A 90 -6.61 -12.78 5.29
C ARG A 90 -5.11 -13.02 5.49
N HIS A 91 -4.31 -12.90 4.45
CA HIS A 91 -2.90 -13.24 4.47
C HIS A 91 -2.00 -12.15 5.09
N ALA A 92 -0.90 -12.55 5.75
CA ALA A 92 0.05 -11.65 6.39
C ALA A 92 0.77 -10.71 5.39
N ILE A 93 0.86 -11.12 4.13
CA ILE A 93 1.50 -10.37 3.04
C ILE A 93 0.89 -8.98 2.82
N ARG A 94 -0.36 -8.75 3.24
CA ARG A 94 -1.00 -7.42 3.20
C ARG A 94 -0.26 -6.36 4.01
N ARG A 95 0.52 -6.78 5.02
CA ARG A 95 1.31 -5.89 5.88
C ARG A 95 2.72 -5.64 5.35
N LEU A 96 3.12 -6.34 4.29
CA LEU A 96 4.45 -6.21 3.73
C LEU A 96 4.49 -5.11 2.66
N PRO A 97 5.61 -4.38 2.53
CA PRO A 97 5.81 -3.32 1.54
C PRO A 97 6.00 -3.90 0.13
N VAL A 98 4.94 -4.47 -0.46
CA VAL A 98 5.01 -5.20 -1.74
C VAL A 98 3.81 -4.91 -2.65
N ASP A 99 4.08 -4.69 -3.93
CA ASP A 99 3.06 -4.69 -4.98
C ASP A 99 2.96 -6.09 -5.58
N ILE A 100 1.74 -6.64 -5.66
CA ILE A 100 1.48 -7.97 -6.21
C ILE A 100 0.39 -7.88 -7.26
N VAL A 101 0.65 -8.39 -8.46
CA VAL A 101 -0.32 -8.52 -9.54
C VAL A 101 -0.64 -10.00 -9.77
N VAL A 102 -1.89 -10.38 -9.53
CA VAL A 102 -2.39 -11.73 -9.80
C VAL A 102 -2.94 -11.80 -11.21
N THR A 103 -2.35 -12.66 -12.02
CA THR A 103 -2.83 -13.02 -13.35
C THR A 103 -3.36 -14.46 -13.31
N ALA A 104 -4.61 -14.67 -13.71
CA ALA A 104 -5.18 -16.01 -13.83
C ALA A 104 -4.93 -16.58 -15.23
N ARG A 105 -4.68 -17.89 -15.32
CA ARG A 105 -4.58 -18.64 -16.58
C ARG A 105 -5.93 -19.21 -16.97
N HIS A 106 -6.09 -19.61 -18.23
CA HIS A 106 -7.33 -20.24 -18.73
C HIS A 106 -7.70 -21.52 -17.94
N THR A 107 -6.69 -22.24 -17.42
CA THR A 107 -6.86 -23.41 -16.56
C THR A 107 -7.55 -23.09 -15.22
N ALA A 108 -7.52 -21.84 -14.76
CA ALA A 108 -8.20 -21.42 -13.53
C ALA A 108 -9.74 -21.43 -13.64
N ARG A 109 -10.28 -21.51 -14.86
CA ARG A 109 -11.73 -21.59 -15.10
C ARG A 109 -12.33 -22.91 -14.61
N THR A 110 -11.63 -24.01 -14.84
CA THR A 110 -12.10 -25.36 -14.51
C THR A 110 -11.58 -25.86 -13.16
N ALA A 111 -10.60 -25.17 -12.57
CA ALA A 111 -10.05 -25.49 -11.26
C ALA A 111 -11.10 -25.37 -10.14
N ARG A 112 -10.97 -26.23 -9.12
CA ARG A 112 -11.83 -26.13 -7.93
C ARG A 112 -11.41 -24.91 -7.10
N VAL A 113 -12.35 -24.39 -6.31
CA VAL A 113 -12.08 -23.25 -5.41
C VAL A 113 -10.94 -23.56 -4.46
N GLN A 114 -10.95 -24.78 -3.91
CA GLN A 114 -9.96 -25.23 -2.94
C GLN A 114 -8.56 -25.23 -3.55
N ASP A 115 -8.40 -25.75 -4.77
CA ASP A 115 -7.12 -25.75 -5.50
C ASP A 115 -6.62 -24.32 -5.70
N LEU A 116 -7.49 -23.41 -6.13
CA LEU A 116 -7.14 -22.00 -6.33
C LEU A 116 -6.75 -21.30 -5.02
N MET A 117 -7.45 -21.60 -3.92
CA MET A 117 -7.13 -21.04 -2.60
C MET A 117 -5.78 -21.57 -2.10
N HIS A 118 -5.54 -22.88 -2.21
CA HIS A 118 -4.29 -23.52 -1.82
C HIS A 118 -3.10 -22.99 -2.63
N GLU A 119 -3.28 -22.86 -3.95
CA GLU A 119 -2.27 -22.31 -4.84
C GLU A 119 -1.99 -20.84 -4.51
N LEU A 120 -3.01 -20.01 -4.28
CA LEU A 120 -2.82 -18.62 -3.86
C LEU A 120 -2.01 -18.52 -2.57
N ASN A 121 -2.36 -19.31 -1.56
CA ASN A 121 -1.68 -19.28 -0.28
C ASN A 121 -0.20 -19.65 -0.45
N THR A 122 0.06 -20.75 -1.15
CA THR A 122 1.42 -21.20 -1.47
C THR A 122 2.23 -20.14 -2.21
N LEU A 123 1.63 -19.47 -3.19
CA LEU A 123 2.31 -18.41 -3.94
C LEU A 123 2.55 -17.16 -3.08
N PHE A 124 1.62 -16.81 -2.17
CA PHE A 124 1.84 -15.72 -1.22
C PHE A 124 2.94 -16.05 -0.21
N ASP A 125 2.99 -17.26 0.32
CA ASP A 125 4.06 -17.70 1.22
C ASP A 125 5.43 -17.63 0.55
N ARG A 126 5.52 -18.06 -0.72
CA ARG A 126 6.76 -17.94 -1.51
C ARG A 126 7.20 -16.48 -1.69
N ILE A 127 6.27 -15.56 -1.92
CA ILE A 127 6.59 -14.12 -2.03
C ILE A 127 7.01 -13.58 -0.67
N ALA A 128 6.28 -13.91 0.40
CA ALA A 128 6.59 -13.49 1.76
C ALA A 128 7.99 -13.95 2.20
N GLY A 129 8.39 -15.17 1.84
CA GLY A 129 9.73 -15.70 2.09
C GLY A 129 10.83 -15.11 1.19
N ALA A 130 10.49 -14.69 -0.03
CA ALA A 130 11.44 -14.11 -0.99
C ALA A 130 11.62 -12.59 -0.83
N LEU A 131 10.79 -11.93 -0.03
CA LEU A 131 10.98 -10.53 0.31
C LEU A 131 12.22 -10.41 1.20
N PRO A 132 13.11 -9.44 0.92
CA PRO A 132 14.20 -9.14 1.84
C PRO A 132 13.56 -8.82 3.18
N ARG A 133 13.95 -9.53 4.24
CA ARG A 133 13.57 -9.17 5.61
C ARG A 133 14.10 -7.76 5.80
N SER A 134 13.22 -6.75 5.68
CA SER A 134 13.58 -5.42 6.15
C SER A 134 13.86 -5.64 7.63
N ALA A 135 15.14 -5.53 7.99
CA ALA A 135 15.57 -5.54 9.37
C ALA A 135 14.61 -4.64 10.17
N PRO A 136 14.31 -4.95 11.44
CA PRO A 136 13.59 -4.00 12.28
C PRO A 136 14.31 -2.66 12.12
N GLN A 137 13.59 -1.66 11.63
CA GLN A 137 14.04 -0.27 11.66
C GLN A 137 14.13 0.12 13.13
N GLY A 138 15.21 -0.33 13.77
CA GLY A 138 15.71 0.20 15.02
C GLY A 138 16.51 1.44 14.69
N THR A 139 16.01 2.56 15.22
CA THR A 139 16.79 3.76 15.57
C THR A 139 17.08 4.73 14.42
N MET A 140 16.07 5.51 14.03
CA MET A 140 15.98 6.96 14.30
C MET A 140 15.11 7.68 13.25
N ARG A 141 13.92 8.13 13.67
CA ARG A 141 13.26 9.32 13.10
C ARG A 141 12.95 10.29 14.23
N GLY A 142 13.70 11.39 14.24
CA GLY A 142 13.51 12.61 15.03
C GLY A 142 14.86 13.32 15.05
N ALA A 143 15.09 14.50 14.48
CA ALA A 143 14.23 15.53 13.92
C ALA A 143 15.06 16.40 12.94
N PRO A 144 14.46 17.16 12.01
CA PRO A 144 15.13 18.28 11.37
C PRO A 144 14.84 19.55 12.19
N ALA A 145 15.83 20.07 12.89
CA ALA A 145 15.86 21.48 13.31
C ALA A 145 17.33 21.84 13.57
N GLN A 146 17.97 22.41 12.56
CA GLN A 146 19.18 23.20 12.77
C GLN A 146 18.77 24.47 13.54
N PRO A 147 19.41 24.85 14.64
CA PRO A 147 19.57 26.24 14.97
C PRO A 147 20.91 26.70 14.42
N GLU A 148 20.80 27.68 13.55
CA GLU A 148 21.87 28.45 12.96
C GLU A 148 22.58 29.29 14.04
N ALA A 149 23.83 29.66 13.76
CA ALA A 149 24.61 30.73 14.38
C ALA A 149 25.21 30.50 15.78
N SER A 150 26.44 29.94 15.77
CA SER A 150 27.51 30.43 16.64
C SER A 150 28.03 31.75 16.10
N ALA A 151 27.90 32.86 16.83
CA ALA A 151 28.90 33.95 16.86
C ALA A 151 28.49 35.07 17.85
N GLY A 152 29.25 35.17 18.96
CA GLY A 152 29.78 36.43 19.50
C GLY A 152 28.83 37.42 20.18
N GLY A 153 28.98 37.58 21.49
CA GLY A 153 28.39 38.69 22.24
C GLY A 153 28.81 38.68 23.72
N GLU A 154 30.11 38.72 23.98
CA GLU A 154 30.69 38.95 25.31
C GLU A 154 31.23 40.39 25.40
N ALA A 155 31.26 40.92 26.64
CA ALA A 155 31.63 42.26 27.11
C ALA A 155 30.51 43.31 27.00
N ASP A 156 29.82 43.69 28.08
CA ASP A 156 30.27 44.31 29.34
C ASP A 156 30.94 45.68 29.16
N ALA A 157 30.66 46.57 30.12
CA ALA A 157 31.18 47.92 30.31
C ALA A 157 30.50 49.08 29.55
N ALA A 158 29.39 49.56 30.13
CA ALA A 158 29.08 50.99 30.13
C ALA A 158 28.81 51.45 31.56
N PRO A 159 29.61 52.38 32.08
CA PRO A 159 29.06 53.41 32.95
C PRO A 159 29.22 54.78 32.31
N SER A 160 28.12 55.55 32.31
CA SER A 160 28.14 57.00 32.14
C SER A 160 29.04 57.65 33.21
N PRO A 161 29.65 58.80 32.92
CA PRO A 161 29.03 60.03 33.41
C PRO A 161 29.14 61.25 32.47
N SER A 162 28.02 61.96 32.32
CA SER A 162 27.78 63.38 32.62
C SER A 162 28.85 64.46 32.34
N ARG A 163 28.32 65.63 31.90
CA ARG A 163 28.89 67.01 31.90
C ARG A 163 29.90 67.27 30.77
N ILE A 164 30.05 68.45 30.15
CA ILE A 164 29.67 69.86 30.29
C ILE A 164 29.99 70.42 28.87
N SER A 165 29.22 71.24 28.14
CA SER A 165 28.90 72.67 28.23
C SER A 165 28.75 73.15 26.78
#